data_AF-A0A077Y018-F1
#
_entry.id   AF-A0A077Y018-F1
#
_cell.length_a   1.000
_cell.length_b   1.000
_cell.length_c   1.000
_cell.angle_alpha   90.00
_cell.angle_beta   90.00
_cell.angle_gamma   90.00
#
_symmetry.space_group_name_H-M   'P 1'
#
loop_
_entity.id
_entity.type
_entity.pdbx_description
1 polymer ?
#
loop_
_entity_poly.entity_id
_entity_poly.type
_entity_poly.pdbx_seq_one_letter_code
_entity_poly.pdbx_strand_id
1 'polypeptide(L)'
;MNFKTIILLILVVIITIFFMQNTAPVEFWFFGKHIFALSSIIAITLFIGIIIGAILLRPRKRKTEVIQVNPSTTSDMDEISSSKSTLSNEDRDYIS
;
A
#
# COMPACT_ATOMS: atom_id res chain seq x y z
N MET A 1 -14.11 -11.28 -16.51
CA MET A 1 -12.84 -10.54 -16.64
C MET A 1 -13.18 -9.09 -16.92
N ASN A 2 -12.58 -8.15 -16.20
CA ASN A 2 -12.82 -6.73 -16.45
C ASN A 2 -12.00 -6.30 -17.68
N PHE A 3 -12.48 -5.31 -18.44
CA PHE A 3 -11.76 -4.76 -19.60
C PHE A 3 -10.32 -4.34 -19.25
N LYS A 4 -10.12 -3.85 -18.02
CA LYS A 4 -8.82 -3.54 -17.42
C LYS A 4 -7.86 -4.74 -17.39
N THR A 5 -8.37 -5.94 -17.11
CA THR A 5 -7.59 -7.18 -17.09
C THR A 5 -7.15 -7.60 -18.49
N ILE A 6 -8.02 -7.42 -19.50
CA ILE A 6 -7.68 -7.70 -20.89
C ILE A 6 -6.55 -6.78 -21.38
N ILE A 7 -6.63 -5.48 -21.06
CA ILE A 7 -5.60 -4.50 -21.42
C ILE A 7 -4.27 -4.85 -20.76
N LEU A 8 -4.30 -5.18 -19.45
CA LEU A 8 -3.12 -5.60 -18.72
C LEU A 8 -2.47 -6.84 -19.35
N LEU A 9 -3.28 -7.84 -19.73
CA LEU A 9 -2.79 -9.06 -20.36
C LEU A 9 -2.08 -8.76 -21.69
N ILE A 10 -2.69 -7.94 -22.55
CA ILE A 10 -2.10 -7.53 -23.83
C ILE A 10 -0.76 -6.82 -23.61
N LEU A 11 -0.70 -5.91 -22.64
CA LEU A 11 0.53 -5.20 -22.28
C LEU A 11 1.64 -6.19 -21.87
N VAL A 12 1.33 -7.17 -21.03
CA VAL A 12 2.29 -8.20 -20.59
C VAL A 12 2.80 -9.02 -21.77
N VAL A 13 1.93 -9.42 -22.69
CA VAL A 13 2.31 -10.20 -23.88
C VAL A 13 3.26 -9.38 -24.77
N ILE A 14 2.96 -8.12 -25.03
CA ILE A 14 3.81 -7.22 -25.85
C ILE A 14 5.19 -7.06 -25.21
N ILE A 15 5.22 -6.78 -23.90
CA ILE A 15 6.48 -6.65 -23.15
C ILE A 15 7.29 -7.95 -23.26
N THR A 16 6.65 -9.10 -23.07
CA THR A 16 7.32 -10.40 -23.15
C THR A 16 7.93 -10.65 -24.54
N ILE A 17 7.20 -10.33 -25.61
CA ILE A 17 7.70 -10.46 -26.98
C ILE A 17 8.90 -9.52 -27.20
N PHE A 18 8.82 -8.28 -26.73
CA PHE A 18 9.90 -7.31 -26.84
C PHE A 18 11.18 -7.79 -26.15
N PHE A 19 11.06 -8.37 -24.95
CA PHE A 19 12.18 -8.97 -24.24
C PHE A 19 12.79 -10.17 -24.99
N MET A 20 11.95 -11.03 -25.58
CA MET A 20 12.41 -12.21 -26.33
C MET A 20 13.06 -11.87 -27.67
N GLN A 21 12.55 -10.87 -28.38
CA GLN A 21 13.11 -10.48 -29.68
C GLN A 21 14.37 -9.64 -29.56
N ASN A 22 14.53 -8.85 -28.49
CA ASN A 22 15.69 -7.99 -28.31
C ASN A 22 16.83 -8.68 -27.52
N THR A 23 17.31 -9.83 -27.99
CA THR A 23 18.29 -10.68 -27.30
C THR A 23 19.73 -10.43 -27.75
N ALA A 24 20.15 -9.16 -27.78
CA ALA A 24 21.54 -8.81 -28.07
C ALA A 24 22.49 -9.48 -27.04
N PRO A 25 23.53 -10.22 -27.48
CA PRO A 25 24.44 -10.90 -26.57
C PRO A 25 25.34 -9.88 -25.87
N VAL A 26 25.46 -10.02 -24.55
CA VAL A 26 26.35 -9.23 -23.71
C VAL A 26 27.19 -10.17 -22.88
N GLU A 27 28.49 -9.93 -22.90
CA GLU A 27 29.45 -10.69 -22.12
C GLU A 27 29.51 -10.15 -20.69
N PHE A 28 29.25 -11.03 -19.73
CA PHE A 28 29.45 -10.73 -18.32
C PHE A 28 30.65 -11.51 -17.81
N TRP A 29 31.52 -10.82 -17.08
CA TRP A 29 32.73 -11.41 -16.47
C TRP A 29 32.54 -11.78 -14.98
N PHE A 30 31.40 -11.41 -14.37
CA PHE A 30 31.23 -11.44 -12.91
C PHE A 30 31.15 -12.85 -12.28
N PHE A 31 31.08 -13.93 -13.07
CA PHE A 31 31.11 -15.32 -12.58
C PHE A 31 31.76 -16.30 -13.59
N GLY A 32 32.72 -15.84 -14.38
CA GLY A 32 33.23 -16.55 -15.57
C GLY A 32 32.67 -15.94 -16.87
N LYS A 33 33.19 -16.36 -18.03
CA LYS A 33 32.71 -15.86 -19.34
C LYS A 33 31.35 -16.45 -19.65
N HIS A 34 30.30 -15.68 -19.41
CA HIS A 34 28.93 -16.06 -19.76
C HIS A 34 28.31 -15.02 -20.69
N ILE A 35 27.65 -15.53 -21.74
CA ILE A 35 26.94 -14.72 -22.72
C ILE A 35 25.47 -14.75 -22.32
N PHE A 36 24.94 -13.59 -21.96
CA PHE A 36 23.53 -13.42 -21.64
C PHE A 36 22.90 -12.45 -22.62
N ALA A 37 21.60 -12.59 -22.85
CA ALA A 37 20.84 -11.58 -23.59
C ALA A 37 20.69 -10.30 -22.75
N LEU A 38 21.02 -9.14 -23.31
CA LEU A 38 20.89 -7.83 -22.65
C LEU A 38 19.49 -7.62 -22.07
N SER A 39 18.46 -8.07 -22.78
CA SER A 39 17.08 -8.02 -22.34
C SER A 39 16.85 -8.77 -21.02
N SER A 40 17.49 -9.92 -20.80
CA SER A 40 17.36 -10.68 -19.55
C SER A 40 17.90 -9.91 -18.35
N ILE A 41 19.05 -9.25 -18.49
CA ILE A 41 19.64 -8.42 -17.43
C ILE A 41 18.74 -7.23 -17.12
N ILE A 42 18.23 -6.55 -18.14
CA ILE A 42 17.33 -5.41 -17.96
C ILE A 42 16.05 -5.84 -17.25
N ALA A 43 15.47 -7.00 -17.61
CA ALA A 43 14.28 -7.53 -16.94
C ALA A 43 14.54 -7.80 -15.46
N ILE A 44 15.64 -8.49 -15.14
CA ILE A 44 16.00 -8.85 -13.76
C ILE A 44 16.26 -7.60 -12.94
N THR A 45 17.02 -6.64 -13.49
CA THR A 45 17.34 -5.38 -12.80
C THR A 45 16.09 -4.53 -12.56
N LEU A 46 15.20 -4.45 -13.56
CA LEU A 46 13.90 -3.77 -13.43
C LEU A 46 13.02 -4.45 -12.35
N PHE A 47 12.97 -5.77 -12.35
CA PHE A 47 12.19 -6.54 -11.38
C PHE A 47 12.68 -6.31 -9.95
N ILE A 48 14.00 -6.32 -9.75
CA ILE A 48 14.63 -5.99 -8.46
C ILE A 48 14.33 -4.55 -8.06
N GLY A 49 14.41 -3.60 -9.00
CA GLY A 49 14.05 -2.21 -8.77
C GLY A 49 12.58 -2.03 -8.35
N ILE A 50 11.66 -2.78 -8.95
CA ILE A 50 10.24 -2.79 -8.57
C ILE A 50 10.05 -3.33 -7.15
N ILE A 51 10.75 -4.41 -6.78
CA ILE A 51 10.68 -4.97 -5.42
C ILE A 51 11.16 -3.94 -4.39
N ILE A 52 12.33 -3.34 -4.63
CA ILE A 52 12.89 -2.31 -3.75
C ILE A 52 11.96 -1.10 -3.68
N GLY A 53 11.47 -0.63 -4.83
CA GLY A 53 10.52 0.47 -4.92
C GLY A 53 9.22 0.18 -4.17
N ALA A 54 8.68 -1.03 -4.27
CA ALA A 54 7.47 -1.45 -3.56
C ALA A 54 7.67 -1.49 -2.04
N ILE A 55 8.84 -1.96 -1.58
CA ILE A 55 9.20 -1.92 -0.15
C ILE A 55 9.31 -0.48 0.34
N LEU A 56 9.92 0.41 -0.45
CA LEU A 56 10.11 1.81 -0.09
C LEU A 56 8.81 2.62 -0.12
N LEU A 57 7.91 2.32 -1.06
CA LEU A 57 6.57 2.91 -1.15
C LEU A 57 5.63 2.40 -0.06
N ARG A 58 6.02 1.42 0.78
CA ARG A 58 5.16 0.86 1.82
C ARG A 58 4.68 1.99 2.74
N PRO A 59 3.39 2.35 2.72
CA PRO A 59 2.88 3.42 3.57
C PRO A 59 3.06 2.99 5.02
N ARG A 60 3.93 3.70 5.74
CA ARG A 60 4.12 3.48 7.17
C ARG A 60 2.79 3.84 7.82
N LYS A 61 2.04 2.83 8.29
CA LYS A 61 0.79 3.04 9.02
C LYS A 61 1.11 4.01 10.15
N ARG A 62 0.63 5.26 10.05
CA ARG A 62 0.64 6.17 11.18
C ARG A 62 -0.17 5.44 12.25
N LYS A 63 0.44 5.21 13.41
CA LYS A 63 -0.32 4.77 14.57
C LYS A 63 -1.27 5.93 14.84
N THR A 64 -2.51 5.82 14.40
CA THR A 64 -3.58 6.59 15.02
C THR A 64 -3.54 6.13 16.47
N GLU A 65 -3.01 6.96 17.36
CA GLU A 65 -3.23 6.80 18.78
C GLU A 65 -4.73 6.91 18.98
N VAL A 66 -5.42 5.78 18.86
CA VAL A 66 -6.74 5.61 19.44
C VAL A 66 -6.45 5.68 20.92
N ILE A 67 -6.74 6.84 21.52
CA ILE A 67 -6.84 7.01 22.96
C ILE A 67 -7.79 5.91 23.42
N GLN A 68 -7.22 4.83 23.96
CA GLN A 68 -7.99 3.74 24.54
C GLN A 68 -8.64 4.30 25.80
N VAL A 69 -9.89 4.73 25.69
CA VAL A 69 -10.74 4.90 26.85
C VAL A 69 -10.95 3.50 27.42
N ASN A 70 -10.36 3.27 28.58
CA ASN A 70 -10.38 2.02 29.32
C ASN A 70 -11.85 1.59 29.55
N PRO A 71 -12.30 0.40 29.10
CA PRO A 71 -13.69 -0.04 29.29
C PRO A 71 -13.96 -0.60 30.70
N SER A 72 -13.18 -0.23 31.72
CA SER A 72 -13.35 -0.75 33.08
C SER A 72 -14.52 -0.14 33.86
N THR A 73 -15.42 0.61 33.21
CA THR A 73 -16.62 1.16 33.84
C THR A 73 -17.81 1.05 32.89
N THR A 74 -18.10 -0.16 32.41
CA THR A 74 -19.42 -0.52 31.87
C THR A 74 -20.08 -1.53 32.80
N SER A 75 -20.30 -1.10 34.03
CA SER A 75 -21.47 -1.51 34.81
C SER A 75 -22.36 -0.26 34.80
N ASP A 76 -23.68 -0.41 34.75
CA ASP A 76 -24.66 0.67 34.59
C ASP A 76 -25.01 0.97 33.11
N MET A 77 -25.27 -0.11 32.34
CA MET A 77 -26.43 -0.08 31.46
C MET A 77 -27.66 -0.11 32.37
N ASP A 78 -28.14 1.06 32.79
CA ASP A 78 -29.56 1.32 32.98
C ASP A 78 -29.73 2.80 33.33
N GLU A 79 -30.80 3.39 32.81
CA GLU A 79 -31.33 4.70 33.22
C GLU A 79 -30.54 5.96 32.79
N ILE A 80 -31.01 6.55 31.68
CA ILE A 80 -31.70 7.86 31.67
C ILE A 80 -31.45 8.52 30.30
N SER A 81 -32.46 8.38 29.46
CA SER A 81 -32.84 9.41 28.51
C SER A 81 -32.93 10.78 29.20
N SER A 82 -31.91 11.62 29.06
CA SER A 82 -32.13 13.07 29.13
C SER A 82 -31.11 13.82 28.29
N SER A 83 -31.64 14.81 27.59
CA SER A 83 -31.02 15.69 26.61
C SER A 83 -29.53 15.97 26.86
N LYS A 84 -28.70 15.66 25.86
CA LYS A 84 -27.35 16.22 25.76
C LYS A 84 -27.50 17.71 25.44
N SER A 85 -27.70 18.50 26.48
CA SER A 85 -27.73 19.96 26.42
C SER A 85 -26.37 20.47 25.95
N THR A 86 -26.39 21.23 24.85
CA THR A 86 -25.23 21.88 24.22
C THR A 86 -24.75 23.12 25.00
N LEU A 87 -25.30 23.39 26.17
CA LEU A 87 -24.96 24.59 26.95
C LEU A 87 -23.78 24.35 27.88
N SER A 88 -22.86 25.32 27.91
CA SER A 88 -21.73 25.36 28.85
C SER A 88 -22.23 25.41 30.29
N ASN A 89 -21.39 25.00 31.24
CA ASN A 89 -21.76 25.05 32.67
C ASN A 89 -22.07 26.48 33.12
N GLU A 90 -21.39 27.49 32.59
CA GLU A 90 -21.65 28.91 32.86
C GLU A 90 -23.00 29.40 32.33
N ASP A 91 -23.51 28.83 31.24
CA ASP A 91 -24.81 29.25 30.66
C ASP A 91 -26.01 28.74 31.48
N ARG A 92 -25.78 27.73 32.33
CA ARG A 92 -26.85 27.09 33.12
C ARG A 92 -27.29 27.92 34.32
N ASP A 93 -26.37 28.71 34.88
CA ASP A 93 -26.66 29.55 36.05
C ASP A 93 -27.52 30.78 35.71
N TYR A 94 -27.69 31.10 34.41
CA TYR A 94 -28.52 32.22 33.95
C TYR A 94 -30.00 31.87 33.74
N ILE A 95 -30.35 30.58 33.75
CA ILE A 95 -31.72 30.10 33.47
C ILE A 95 -32.41 29.47 34.70
N SER A 96 -31.78 29.54 35.89
CA SER A 96 -32.36 29.13 37.18
C SER A 96 -33.14 30.26 37.84
#